data_AF-A0A6B2GBL5-F1
#
_entry.id   AF-A0A6B2GBL5-F1
#
_cell.length_a   1.000
_cell.length_b   1.000
_cell.length_c   1.000
_cell.angle_alpha   90.00
_cell.angle_beta   90.00
_cell.angle_gamma   90.00
#
_symmetry.space_group_name_H-M   'P 1'
#
loop_
_entity.id
_entity.type
_entity.pdbx_description
1 polymer ?
#
loop_
_entity_poly.entity_id
_entity_poly.type
_entity_poly.pdbx_seq_one_letter_code
_entity_poly.pdbx_strand_id
1 'polypeptide(L)'
;SCTVKNPSEDSLRNFIQKAKSIDIPIVVAGCVPQGDPSAKFIYGMSVIGVNQIDRIIEVVEETLKGNTVRLLNKTRVCGTHAPLDLPKVRRNNFIEIIAISTG
;
A
#
# COMPACT_ATOMS: atom_id res chain seq x y z
N SER A 1 0.66 -3.65 -4.90
CA SER A 1 2.07 -4.07 -5.05
C SER A 1 2.59 -4.61 -3.74
N CYS A 2 3.53 -5.55 -3.78
CA CYS A 2 4.09 -6.20 -2.60
C CYS A 2 5.61 -5.97 -2.56
N THR A 3 6.16 -5.73 -1.37
CA THR A 3 7.61 -5.59 -1.13
C THR A 3 8.32 -6.92 -0.89
N VAL A 4 7.60 -8.04 -0.93
CA VAL A 4 8.16 -9.36 -0.61
C VAL A 4 8.97 -9.87 -1.81
N LYS A 5 10.31 -9.87 -1.67
CA LYS A 5 11.34 -10.29 -2.65
C LYS A 5 11.47 -9.40 -3.90
N ASN A 6 12.68 -9.31 -4.44
CA ASN A 6 12.99 -8.53 -5.66
C ASN A 6 12.09 -8.83 -6.87
N PRO A 7 11.70 -10.08 -7.18
CA PRO A 7 10.86 -10.37 -8.35
C PRO A 7 9.49 -9.67 -8.34
N SER A 8 8.91 -9.43 -7.15
CA SER A 8 7.62 -8.75 -7.00
C SER A 8 7.73 -7.26 -7.35
N GLU A 9 8.83 -6.63 -6.95
CA GLU A 9 9.11 -5.23 -7.26
C GLU A 9 9.48 -5.06 -8.73
N ASP A 10 10.29 -5.97 -9.28
CA ASP A 10 10.66 -5.95 -10.70
C ASP A 10 9.45 -6.16 -11.61
N SER A 11 8.51 -7.03 -11.21
CA SER A 11 7.24 -7.19 -11.91
C SER A 11 6.45 -5.86 -11.94
N LEU A 12 6.36 -5.16 -10.80
CA LEU A 12 5.73 -3.84 -10.74
C LEU A 12 6.41 -2.84 -11.68
N ARG A 13 7.74 -2.78 -11.69
CA ARG A 13 8.51 -1.89 -12.59
C ARG A 13 8.18 -2.17 -14.05
N ASN A 14 8.13 -3.45 -14.45
CA ASN A 14 7.78 -3.85 -15.81
C ASN A 14 6.35 -3.43 -16.19
N PHE A 15 5.38 -3.56 -15.28
CA PHE A 15 4.01 -3.09 -15.52
C PHE A 15 3.92 -1.57 -15.66
N ILE A 16 4.64 -0.82 -14.83
CA ILE A 16 4.69 0.64 -14.92
C ILE A 16 5.27 1.08 -16.27
N GLN A 17 6.35 0.44 -16.73
CA GLN A 17 6.93 0.76 -18.04
C GLN A 17 5.96 0.49 -19.19
N LYS A 18 5.23 -0.64 -19.16
CA LYS A 18 4.20 -0.94 -20.14
C LYS A 18 3.07 0.10 -20.11
N ALA A 19 2.57 0.46 -18.93
CA ALA A 19 1.53 1.46 -18.79
C ALA A 19 1.99 2.84 -19.30
N LYS A 20 3.23 3.26 -19.00
CA LYS A 20 3.81 4.50 -19.53
C LYS A 20 3.93 4.50 -21.05
N SER A 21 4.21 3.35 -21.68
CA SER A 21 4.26 3.27 -23.16
C SER A 21 2.91 3.45 -23.85
N ILE A 22 1.80 3.26 -23.12
CA ILE A 22 0.43 3.40 -23.62
C ILE A 22 -0.18 4.76 -23.19
N ASP A 23 0.58 5.58 -22.47
CA ASP A 23 0.17 6.92 -22.00
C ASP A 23 -1.15 6.94 -21.22
N ILE A 24 -1.32 5.98 -20.32
CA ILE A 24 -2.51 5.90 -19.45
C ILE A 24 -2.20 6.46 -18.05
N PRO A 25 -3.19 7.05 -17.35
CA PRO A 25 -3.06 7.44 -15.95
C PRO A 25 -2.73 6.23 -15.06
N ILE A 26 -1.77 6.37 -14.15
CA ILE A 26 -1.27 5.27 -13.30
C ILE A 26 -1.45 5.61 -11.82
N VAL A 27 -2.07 4.68 -11.09
CA VAL A 27 -2.13 4.69 -9.62
C VAL A 27 -1.36 3.48 -9.08
N VAL A 28 -0.34 3.73 -8.25
CA VAL A 28 0.46 2.67 -7.61
C VAL A 28 -0.02 2.49 -6.17
N ALA A 29 -0.63 1.33 -5.89
CA ALA A 29 -1.10 0.95 -4.57
C ALA A 29 -0.24 -0.15 -3.94
N GLY A 30 -0.04 -0.13 -2.61
CA GLY A 30 0.44 -1.29 -1.85
C GLY A 30 1.70 -1.06 -1.02
N CYS A 31 2.40 -2.14 -0.65
CA CYS A 31 3.54 -2.07 0.27
C CYS A 31 4.76 -1.39 -0.35
N VAL A 32 4.95 -1.48 -1.67
CA VAL A 32 6.14 -0.91 -2.34
C VAL A 32 6.21 0.61 -2.16
N PRO A 33 5.18 1.38 -2.52
CA PRO A 33 5.22 2.82 -2.27
C PRO A 33 5.21 3.19 -0.79
N GLN A 34 4.74 2.31 0.09
CA GLN A 34 4.76 2.51 1.54
C GLN A 34 6.16 2.26 2.15
N GLY A 35 6.90 1.28 1.62
CA GLY A 35 8.22 0.86 2.10
C GLY A 35 9.37 1.69 1.51
N ASP A 36 9.26 2.08 0.23
CA ASP A 36 10.17 3.04 -0.41
C ASP A 36 9.39 4.14 -1.15
N PRO A 37 8.95 5.19 -0.44
CA PRO A 37 8.30 6.36 -1.04
C PRO A 37 9.20 7.11 -2.03
N SER A 38 10.52 6.98 -1.92
CA SER A 38 11.49 7.72 -2.74
C SER A 38 11.89 6.99 -4.02
N ALA A 39 11.36 5.79 -4.25
CA ALA A 39 11.66 4.98 -5.41
C ALA A 39 11.49 5.78 -6.73
N LYS A 40 12.56 5.87 -7.52
CA LYS A 40 12.58 6.67 -8.75
C LYS A 40 11.54 6.23 -9.78
N PHE A 41 11.24 4.94 -9.83
CA PHE A 41 10.30 4.39 -10.80
C PHE A 41 8.84 4.73 -10.46
N ILE A 42 8.52 5.12 -9.21
CA ILE A 42 7.19 5.59 -8.81
C ILE A 42 7.00 7.11 -8.85
N TYR A 43 8.06 7.86 -9.19
CA TYR A 43 8.03 9.32 -9.22
C TYR A 43 7.09 9.83 -10.33
N GLY A 44 6.33 10.90 -10.01
CA GLY A 44 5.37 11.53 -10.93
C GLY A 44 4.10 10.71 -11.20
N MET A 45 3.81 9.70 -10.37
CA MET A 45 2.56 8.93 -10.44
C MET A 45 1.78 9.06 -9.14
N SER A 46 0.47 8.83 -9.22
CA SER A 46 -0.37 8.80 -8.02
C SER A 46 -0.08 7.54 -7.21
N VAL A 47 -0.04 7.68 -5.89
CA VAL A 47 0.44 6.67 -4.97
C VAL A 47 -0.49 6.57 -3.77
N ILE A 48 -0.84 5.34 -3.41
CA ILE A 48 -1.66 5.03 -2.23
C ILE A 48 -1.03 3.92 -1.38
N GLY A 49 -0.89 4.22 -0.09
CA GLY A 49 -0.38 3.30 0.92
C GLY A 49 -1.42 2.29 1.36
N VAL A 50 -0.95 1.19 1.97
CA VAL A 50 -1.84 0.11 2.44
C VAL A 50 -2.84 0.57 3.51
N ASN A 51 -2.47 1.56 4.33
CA ASN A 51 -3.32 2.07 5.43
C ASN A 51 -4.43 3.03 4.99
N GLN A 52 -4.47 3.40 3.71
CA GLN A 52 -5.36 4.45 3.18
C GLN A 52 -6.09 3.98 1.92
N ILE A 53 -6.14 2.66 1.69
CA ILE A 53 -6.67 2.07 0.46
C ILE A 53 -8.17 2.37 0.26
N ASP A 54 -8.87 2.62 1.36
CA ASP A 54 -10.24 3.11 1.46
C ASP A 54 -10.44 4.45 0.71
N ARG A 55 -9.40 5.27 0.57
CA ARG A 55 -9.45 6.53 -0.20
C ARG A 55 -9.09 6.37 -1.68
N ILE A 56 -9.16 5.15 -2.22
CA ILE A 56 -8.80 4.88 -3.63
C ILE A 56 -9.65 5.69 -4.62
N ILE A 57 -10.93 5.92 -4.32
CA ILE A 57 -11.85 6.65 -5.19
C ILE A 57 -11.32 8.07 -5.45
N GLU A 58 -10.96 8.80 -4.38
CA GLU A 58 -10.40 10.14 -4.46
C GLU A 58 -9.11 10.19 -5.29
N VAL A 59 -8.21 9.20 -5.07
CA VAL A 59 -6.94 9.13 -5.79
C VAL A 59 -7.18 8.88 -7.28
N VAL A 60 -8.10 7.98 -7.63
CA VAL A 60 -8.42 7.68 -9.03
C VAL A 60 -9.01 8.91 -9.72
N GLU A 61 -9.96 9.59 -9.09
CA GLU A 61 -10.58 10.80 -9.65
C GLU A 61 -9.57 11.92 -9.92
N GLU A 62 -8.67 12.17 -8.98
CA GLU A 62 -7.62 13.19 -9.14
C GLU A 62 -6.59 12.80 -10.21
N THR A 63 -6.25 11.50 -10.30
CA THR A 63 -5.33 11.01 -11.33
C THR A 63 -5.91 11.17 -12.72
N LEU A 64 -7.22 10.94 -12.88
CA LEU A 64 -7.93 11.16 -14.15
C LEU A 64 -7.98 12.64 -14.56
N LYS A 65 -7.97 13.57 -13.59
CA LYS A 65 -7.87 15.02 -13.84
C LYS A 65 -6.43 15.47 -14.19
N GLY A 66 -5.46 14.57 -14.15
CA GLY A 66 -4.04 14.88 -14.39
C GLY A 66 -3.27 15.30 -13.13
N ASN A 67 -3.89 15.24 -11.95
CA ASN A 67 -3.22 15.56 -10.69
C ASN A 67 -2.46 14.34 -10.17
N THR A 68 -1.29 14.59 -9.56
CA THR A 68 -0.52 13.55 -8.89
C THR A 68 -0.81 13.57 -7.39
N VAL A 69 -1.40 12.51 -6.86
CA VAL A 69 -1.79 12.41 -5.43
C VAL A 69 -0.92 11.40 -4.71
N ARG A 70 -0.44 11.73 -3.51
CA ARG A 70 0.37 10.83 -2.68
C ARG A 70 -0.22 10.69 -1.29
N LEU A 71 -0.86 9.54 -1.04
CA LEU A 71 -1.41 9.17 0.27
C LEU A 71 -0.55 8.06 0.87
N LEU A 72 0.42 8.44 1.71
CA LEU A 72 1.34 7.52 2.41
C LEU A 72 1.34 7.72 3.93
N ASN A 73 0.49 8.61 4.43
CA ASN A 73 0.47 8.96 5.84
C ASN A 73 -0.04 7.79 6.66
N LYS A 74 0.67 7.47 7.75
CA LYS A 74 0.16 6.55 8.76
C LYS A 74 -1.02 7.22 9.44
N THR A 75 -2.25 6.83 9.09
CA THR A 75 -3.44 7.17 9.85
C THR A 75 -3.30 6.58 11.25
N ARG A 76 -2.78 7.37 12.20
CA ARG A 76 -2.81 7.11 13.65
C ARG A 76 -4.18 7.47 14.23
N VAL A 77 -5.25 7.22 13.48
CA VAL A 77 -6.60 7.54 13.96
C VAL A 77 -7.16 6.26 14.54
N CYS A 78 -7.45 6.30 15.83
CA CYS A 78 -8.21 5.29 16.55
C CYS A 78 -9.38 4.81 15.69
N GLY A 79 -9.31 3.60 15.12
CA GLY A 79 -10.47 2.99 14.46
C GLY A 79 -10.20 2.06 13.28
N THR A 80 -9.18 2.28 12.44
CA THR A 80 -9.05 1.48 11.19
C THR A 80 -8.17 0.24 11.31
N HIS A 81 -7.17 0.25 12.20
CA HIS A 81 -6.37 -0.95 12.51
C HIS A 81 -6.41 -1.21 14.01
N ALA A 82 -6.96 -2.35 14.40
CA ALA A 82 -6.91 -2.81 15.77
C ALA A 82 -5.43 -3.01 16.19
N PRO A 83 -5.06 -2.72 17.44
CA PRO A 83 -3.73 -3.07 17.93
C PRO A 83 -3.50 -4.57 17.76
N LEU A 84 -2.28 -5.00 17.41
CA LEU A 84 -1.96 -6.43 17.29
C LEU A 84 -2.01 -7.15 18.65
N ASP A 85 -1.91 -6.39 19.74
CA ASP A 85 -1.95 -6.87 21.12
C ASP A 85 -3.36 -6.72 21.72
N LEU A 86 -4.35 -7.30 21.05
CA LEU A 86 -5.72 -7.37 21.57
C LEU A 86 -5.76 -8.28 22.80
N PRO A 87 -6.59 -7.97 23.81
CA PRO A 87 -6.78 -8.84 24.97
C PRO A 87 -7.25 -10.22 24.49
N LYS A 88 -6.45 -11.24 24.77
CA LYS A 88 -6.66 -12.62 24.29
C LYS A 88 -6.77 -13.60 25.45
N VAL A 89 -7.69 -14.56 25.33
CA VAL A 89 -7.88 -15.62 26.33
C VAL A 89 -7.10 -16.86 25.91
N ARG A 90 -6.16 -17.29 26.76
CA ARG A 90 -5.32 -18.47 26.52
C ARG A 90 -5.99 -19.73 27.07
N ARG A 91 -6.36 -20.66 26.19
CA ARG A 91 -6.96 -21.96 26.58
C ARG A 91 -5.93 -23.08 26.81
N ASN A 92 -4.74 -23.00 26.20
CA ASN A 92 -3.68 -24.01 26.31
C ASN A 92 -2.35 -23.36 26.73
N ASN A 93 -1.66 -23.94 27.71
CA ASN A 93 -0.43 -23.39 28.29
C ASN A 93 0.85 -23.59 27.47
N PHE A 94 0.80 -24.36 26.37
CA PHE A 94 1.93 -24.61 25.47
C PHE A 94 1.75 -24.03 24.08
N ILE A 95 0.54 -23.57 23.73
CA ILE A 95 0.21 -23.05 22.40
C ILE A 95 -0.30 -21.62 22.53
N GLU A 96 0.13 -20.74 21.64
CA GLU A 96 -0.27 -19.34 21.60
C GLU A 96 -0.54 -18.91 20.16
N ILE A 97 -1.63 -18.16 19.95
CA ILE A 97 -1.94 -17.52 18.67
C ILE A 97 -1.54 -16.05 18.81
N ILE A 98 -0.71 -15.56 17.89
CA ILE A 98 -0.22 -14.19 17.83
C ILE A 98 -0.68 -13.58 16.51
N ALA A 99 -1.37 -12.45 16.57
CA ALA A 99 -1.71 -11.70 15.37
C ALA A 99 -0.45 -11.04 14.80
N ILE A 100 -0.14 -11.35 13.53
CA ILE A 100 1.02 -10.78 12.82
C ILE A 100 0.65 -9.59 11.93
N SER A 101 -0.63 -9.45 11.59
CA SER A 101 -1.19 -8.37 10.77
C SER A 101 -2.71 -8.29 10.97
N THR A 102 -3.30 -7.11 10.79
CA THR A 102 -4.76 -6.88 10.81
C THR A 102 -5.42 -6.98 9.43
N GLY A 103 -4.66 -7.37 8.40
CA GLY A 103 -5.08 -7.18 7.00
C GLY A 103 -4.66 -5.81 6.51
#